data_AF-A0A151TCE4-F1
#
_entry.id   AF-A0A151TCE4-F1
#
_cell.length_a   1.000
_cell.length_b   1.000
_cell.length_c   1.000
_cell.angle_alpha   90.00
_cell.angle_beta   90.00
_cell.angle_gamma   90.00
#
_symmetry.space_group_name_H-M   'P 1'
#
loop_
_entity.id
_entity.type
_entity.pdbx_description
1 polymer ?
#
loop_
_entity_poly.entity_id
_entity_poly.type
_entity_poly.pdbx_seq_one_letter_code
_entity_poly.pdbx_strand_id
1 'polypeptide(L)'
;MEAYLKTLDLWEVVEEDYDVFVLLDNPTIAQMKIHNEKKIKKAKVKCCLFACVSQNVFIRVMTLKLEKVIWDYLKEEYVEDKRIRNMQILNLMREFKI
;
A
#
# COMPACT_ATOMS: atom_id res chain seq x y z
N MET A 1 -1.15 -0.57 7.29
CA MET A 1 -1.21 0.30 6.10
C MET A 1 -2.27 1.38 6.25
N GLU A 2 -3.54 1.01 6.49
CA GLU A 2 -4.66 1.95 6.64
C GLU A 2 -4.41 3.07 7.67
N ALA A 3 -4.06 2.73 8.91
CA ALA A 3 -3.78 3.73 9.96
C ALA A 3 -2.67 4.72 9.57
N TYR A 4 -1.64 4.25 8.85
CA TYR A 4 -0.54 5.08 8.36
C TYR A 4 -0.98 6.02 7.23
N LEU A 5 -1.82 5.56 6.30
CA LEU A 5 -2.37 6.42 5.24
C LEU A 5 -3.38 7.44 5.78
N LYS A 6 -4.14 7.07 6.83
CA LYS A 6 -5.02 7.98 7.57
C LYS A 6 -4.23 9.11 8.24
N THR A 7 -3.06 8.82 8.84
CA THR A 7 -2.19 9.86 9.42
C THR A 7 -1.57 10.81 8.38
N LEU A 8 -1.58 10.43 7.10
CA LEU A 8 -1.03 11.24 6.00
C LEU A 8 -2.12 11.95 5.18
N ASP A 9 -3.39 11.86 5.58
CA ASP A 9 -4.55 12.35 4.81
C ASP A 9 -4.60 11.78 3.38
N LEU A 10 -4.18 10.52 3.23
CA LEU A 10 -4.11 9.80 1.96
C LEU A 10 -5.15 8.68 1.83
N TRP A 11 -5.89 8.36 2.90
CA TRP A 11 -6.86 7.26 2.91
C TRP A 11 -8.04 7.49 1.97
N GLU A 12 -8.57 8.70 1.91
CA GLU A 12 -9.68 9.07 1.00
C GLU A 12 -9.32 8.78 -0.46
N VAL A 13 -8.04 8.94 -0.84
CA VAL A 13 -7.55 8.68 -2.21
C VAL A 13 -7.59 7.18 -2.55
N VAL A 14 -7.48 6.31 -1.55
CA VAL A 14 -7.61 4.86 -1.71
C VAL A 14 -9.08 4.45 -1.80
N GLU A 15 -9.95 5.08 -1.01
CA GLU A 15 -11.40 4.79 -1.01
C GLU A 15 -12.12 5.31 -2.25
N GLU A 16 -11.79 6.53 -2.71
CA GLU A 16 -12.47 7.15 -3.84
C GLU A 16 -12.07 6.53 -5.19
N ASP A 17 -10.89 5.89 -5.28
CA ASP A 17 -10.26 5.34 -6.49
C ASP A 17 -10.53 6.14 -7.78
N TYR A 18 -10.55 7.48 -7.68
CA TYR A 18 -10.93 8.32 -8.82
C TYR A 18 -9.85 8.27 -9.89
N ASP A 19 -10.24 8.17 -11.16
CA ASP A 19 -9.31 8.37 -12.25
C ASP A 19 -8.90 9.84 -12.37
N VAL A 20 -7.60 10.06 -12.58
CA VAL A 20 -7.07 11.39 -12.84
C VAL A 20 -7.27 11.68 -14.32
N PHE A 21 -8.46 12.16 -14.68
CA PHE A 21 -8.82 12.51 -16.05
C PHE A 21 -7.91 13.58 -16.64
N VAL A 22 -7.73 13.51 -17.96
CA VAL A 22 -6.97 14.51 -18.73
C VAL A 22 -7.62 15.88 -18.54
N LEU A 23 -6.82 16.91 -18.26
CA LEU A 23 -7.28 18.29 -18.23
C LEU A 23 -7.86 18.66 -19.61
N LEU A 24 -8.97 19.40 -19.61
CA LEU A 24 -9.53 20.01 -20.83
C LEU A 24 -8.54 21.02 -21.43
N ASP A 25 -8.68 21.34 -22.72
CA ASP A 25 -7.71 22.16 -23.47
C ASP A 25 -7.50 23.58 -22.92
N ASN A 26 -8.47 24.14 -22.19
CA ASN A 26 -8.38 25.46 -21.54
C ASN A 26 -8.80 25.40 -20.06
N PRO A 27 -7.95 24.85 -19.18
CA PRO A 27 -8.26 24.76 -17.76
C PRO A 27 -7.93 26.08 -17.06
N THR A 28 -8.71 26.42 -16.05
CA THR A 28 -8.37 27.51 -15.14
C THR A 28 -7.19 27.12 -14.25
N ILE A 29 -6.46 28.12 -13.71
CA ILE A 29 -5.35 27.89 -12.77
C ILE A 29 -5.80 27.04 -11.57
N ALA A 30 -7.02 27.28 -11.07
CA ALA A 30 -7.60 26.50 -9.98
C ALA A 30 -7.79 25.02 -10.36
N GLN A 31 -8.29 24.73 -11.57
CA GLN A 31 -8.45 23.37 -12.09
C GLN A 31 -7.10 22.67 -12.27
N MET A 32 -6.09 23.38 -12.79
CA MET A 32 -4.72 22.84 -12.94
C MET A 32 -4.12 22.48 -11.57
N LYS A 33 -4.31 23.35 -10.57
CA LYS A 33 -3.81 23.13 -9.21
C LYS A 33 -4.44 21.88 -8.58
N ILE A 34 -5.76 21.76 -8.63
CA ILE A 34 -6.50 20.61 -8.10
C ILE A 34 -6.07 19.31 -8.82
N HIS A 35 -5.92 19.34 -10.15
CA HIS A 35 -5.46 18.17 -10.91
C HIS A 35 -4.06 17.73 -10.49
N ASN A 36 -3.13 18.67 -10.32
CA ASN A 36 -1.76 18.37 -9.89
C ASN A 36 -1.73 17.83 -8.46
N GLU A 37 -2.50 18.40 -7.54
CA GLU A 37 -2.62 17.90 -6.17
C GLU A 37 -3.15 16.46 -6.15
N LYS A 38 -4.19 16.17 -6.94
CA LYS A 38 -4.72 14.81 -7.12
C LYS A 38 -3.66 13.84 -7.65
N LYS A 39 -2.92 14.22 -8.70
CA LYS A 39 -1.79 13.41 -9.23
C LYS A 39 -0.75 13.11 -8.15
N ILE A 40 -0.33 14.13 -7.42
CA ILE A 40 0.71 14.01 -6.38
C ILE A 40 0.22 13.10 -5.26
N LYS A 41 -1.02 13.27 -4.77
CA LYS A 41 -1.60 12.41 -3.75
C LYS A 41 -1.66 10.95 -4.19
N LYS A 42 -2.12 10.67 -5.43
CA LYS A 42 -2.17 9.30 -5.98
C LYS A 42 -0.76 8.69 -6.10
N ALA A 43 0.24 9.48 -6.50
CA ALA A 43 1.64 9.04 -6.54
C ALA A 43 2.20 8.74 -5.13
N LYS A 44 1.91 9.59 -4.14
CA LYS A 44 2.33 9.38 -2.75
C LYS A 44 1.74 8.10 -2.15
N VAL A 45 0.44 7.85 -2.36
CA VAL A 45 -0.21 6.60 -1.95
C VAL A 45 0.52 5.39 -2.53
N LYS A 46 0.80 5.41 -3.85
CA LYS A 46 1.56 4.34 -4.50
C LYS A 46 2.94 4.16 -3.88
N CYS A 47 3.69 5.25 -3.66
CA CYS A 47 5.01 5.18 -3.02
C CYS A 47 4.93 4.64 -1.59
N CYS A 48 3.95 5.05 -0.79
CA CYS A 48 3.74 4.53 0.56
C CYS A 48 3.44 3.03 0.55
N LEU A 49 2.58 2.58 -0.38
CA LEU A 49 2.28 1.17 -0.56
C LEU A 49 3.54 0.39 -0.96
N PHE A 50 4.32 0.89 -1.93
CA PHE A 50 5.60 0.29 -2.33
C PHE A 50 6.61 0.24 -1.18
N ALA A 51 6.72 1.31 -0.38
CA ALA A 51 7.62 1.36 0.76
C ALA A 51 7.23 0.39 1.88
N CYS A 52 5.93 0.09 2.02
CA CYS A 52 5.45 -0.91 2.97
C CYS A 52 5.56 -2.35 2.46
N VAL A 53 5.70 -2.57 1.15
CA VAL A 53 6.13 -3.86 0.64
C VAL A 53 7.61 -4.00 0.98
N SER A 54 7.98 -5.05 1.72
CA SER A 54 9.39 -5.27 2.03
C SER A 54 10.17 -5.41 0.71
N GLN A 55 11.39 -4.85 0.65
CA GLN A 55 12.26 -5.00 -0.52
C GLN A 55 12.43 -6.48 -0.91
N ASN A 56 12.41 -7.38 0.07
CA ASN A 56 12.53 -8.82 -0.13
C ASN A 56 11.29 -9.40 -0.86
N VAL A 57 10.08 -9.01 -0.45
CA VAL A 57 8.83 -9.40 -1.11
C VAL A 57 8.76 -8.85 -2.53
N PHE A 58 9.16 -7.59 -2.73
CA PHE A 58 9.19 -6.96 -4.05
C PHE A 58 10.18 -7.66 -5.00
N ILE A 59 11.41 -7.92 -4.55
CA ILE A 59 12.42 -8.65 -5.34
C ILE A 59 11.91 -10.04 -5.70
N ARG A 60 11.31 -10.77 -4.75
CA ARG A 60 10.75 -12.10 -5.03
C ARG A 60 9.63 -12.04 -6.05
N VAL A 61 8.67 -11.12 -5.92
CA VAL A 61 7.59 -10.94 -6.92
C VAL A 61 8.17 -10.66 -8.31
N MET A 62 9.18 -9.80 -8.41
CA MET A 62 9.83 -9.47 -9.69
C MET A 62 10.57 -10.66 -10.34
N THR A 63 10.99 -11.66 -9.56
CA THR A 63 11.62 -12.88 -10.08
C THR A 63 10.62 -13.94 -10.56
N LEU A 64 9.34 -13.81 -10.20
CA LEU A 64 8.29 -14.74 -10.59
C LEU A 64 7.66 -14.28 -11.92
N LYS A 65 7.47 -15.23 -12.84
CA LYS A 65 7.02 -14.94 -14.22
C LYS A 65 5.53 -15.11 -14.46
N LEU A 66 4.85 -15.87 -13.60
CA LEU A 66 3.45 -16.27 -13.78
C LEU A 66 2.58 -15.62 -12.71
N GLU A 67 1.47 -15.03 -13.14
CA GLU A 67 0.53 -14.30 -12.30
C GLU A 67 -0.02 -15.20 -11.18
N LYS A 68 -0.29 -16.47 -11.49
CA LYS A 68 -0.75 -17.45 -10.50
C LYS A 68 0.29 -17.70 -9.40
N VAL A 69 1.56 -17.80 -9.77
CA VAL A 69 2.65 -18.06 -8.82
C VAL A 69 2.92 -16.84 -7.94
N ILE A 70 2.81 -15.63 -8.51
CA ILE A 70 2.87 -14.38 -7.74
C ILE A 70 1.74 -14.32 -6.71
N TRP A 71 0.51 -14.65 -7.11
CA TRP A 71 -0.65 -14.64 -6.23
C TRP A 71 -0.55 -15.65 -5.08
N ASP A 72 -0.13 -16.88 -5.37
CA ASP A 72 0.04 -17.92 -4.36
C ASP A 72 1.16 -17.55 -3.36
N TYR A 73 2.28 -16.99 -3.84
CA TYR A 73 3.37 -16.47 -2.99
C TYR A 73 2.91 -15.34 -2.06
N LEU A 74 2.18 -14.35 -2.57
CA LEU A 74 1.69 -13.24 -1.74
C LEU A 74 0.69 -13.73 -0.68
N LYS A 75 -0.16 -14.71 -1.03
CA LYS A 75 -1.04 -15.35 -0.05
C LYS A 75 -0.24 -16.00 1.07
N GLU A 76 0.79 -16.77 0.75
CA GLU A 76 1.64 -17.42 1.75
C GLU A 76 2.37 -16.41 2.62
N GLU A 77 3.07 -15.44 2.02
CA GLU A 77 3.88 -14.44 2.72
C GLU A 77 3.05 -13.64 3.75
N TYR A 78 1.85 -13.18 3.38
CA TYR A 78 1.01 -12.38 4.28
C TYR A 78 0.14 -13.23 5.24
N VAL A 79 -0.10 -14.51 4.94
CA VAL A 79 -0.74 -15.46 5.88
C VAL A 79 0.27 -15.95 6.91
N GLU A 80 1.52 -16.21 6.51
CA GLU A 80 2.63 -16.53 7.42
C GLU A 80 2.98 -15.35 8.31
N ASP A 81 2.92 -14.10 7.81
CA ASP A 81 3.09 -12.90 8.64
C ASP A 81 2.04 -12.83 9.77
N LYS A 82 0.75 -13.12 9.48
CA LYS A 82 -0.27 -13.25 10.55
C LYS A 82 0.08 -14.34 11.56
N ARG A 83 0.59 -15.50 11.10
CA ARG A 83 1.00 -16.61 11.97
C ARG A 83 2.22 -16.25 12.82
N ILE A 84 3.22 -15.60 12.24
CA ILE A 84 4.45 -15.16 12.91
C ILE A 84 4.13 -14.05 13.92
N ARG A 85 3.29 -13.06 13.57
CA ARG A 85 2.81 -12.06 14.53
C ARG A 85 2.04 -12.70 15.68
N ASN A 86 1.14 -13.63 15.40
CA ASN A 86 0.41 -14.34 16.45
C ASN A 86 1.35 -15.17 17.34
N MET A 87 2.37 -15.80 16.77
CA MET A 87 3.36 -16.58 17.51
C MET A 87 4.28 -15.68 18.36
N GLN A 88 4.68 -14.52 17.85
CA GLN A 88 5.43 -13.50 18.60
C GLN A 88 4.59 -12.93 19.76
N ILE A 89 3.31 -12.63 19.53
CA ILE A 89 2.38 -12.19 20.59
C ILE A 89 2.21 -13.29 21.64
N LEU A 90 2.08 -14.56 21.24
CA LEU A 90 1.99 -15.69 22.17
C LEU A 90 3.27 -15.92 22.97
N ASN A 91 4.45 -15.73 22.37
CA ASN A 91 5.73 -15.80 23.07
C ASN A 91 5.86 -14.64 24.08
N LEU A 92 5.49 -13.42 23.70
CA LEU A 92 5.46 -12.28 24.61
C LEU A 92 4.47 -12.51 25.77
N MET A 93 3.26 -13.02 25.51
CA MET A 93 2.29 -13.37 26.56
C MET A 93 2.80 -14.46 27.52
N ARG A 94 3.69 -15.34 27.08
CA ARG A 94 4.37 -16.33 27.94
C ARG A 94 5.49 -15.71 28.76
N GLU A 95 6.29 -14.83 28.16
CA GLU A 95 7.36 -14.10 28.87
C GLU A 95 6.81 -13.16 29.95
N PHE A 96 5.62 -12.61 29.75
CA PHE A 96 4.93 -11.74 30.71
C PHE A 96 3.94 -12.48 31.63
N LYS A 97 3.84 -13.81 31.55
CA LYS A 97 3.12 -14.63 32.53
C LYS A 97 4.09 -15.05 33.64
N ILE A 98 4.00 -14.39 34.79
CA ILE A 98 4.45 -14.95 36.08
C ILE A 98 3.46 -16.03 36.50
#